data_AF-A0A4Y3TN23-F1
#
_entry.id   AF-A0A4Y3TN23-F1
#
_cell.length_a   1.000
_cell.length_b   1.000
_cell.length_c   1.000
_cell.angle_alpha   90.00
_cell.angle_beta   90.00
_cell.angle_gamma   90.00
#
_symmetry.space_group_name_H-M   'P 1'
#
loop_
_entity.id
_entity.type
_entity.pdbx_description
1 polymer ?
#
loop_
_entity_poly.entity_id
_entity_poly.type
_entity_poly.pdbx_seq_one_letter_code
_entity_poly.pdbx_strand_id
1 'polypeptide(L)' 'MSSHTTPEKPPSKNLASIAAKGLRHPASLTEEEIKELCGRVLSEENKRTHHDHA' A
#
# COMPACT_ATOMS: atom_id res chain seq x y z
N MET A 1 0.44 14.42 -33.12
CA MET A 1 0.90 13.11 -32.61
C MET A 1 0.12 12.85 -31.33
N SER A 2 -0.92 12.00 -31.38
CA SER A 2 -1.77 11.72 -30.22
C SER A 2 -1.09 10.69 -29.32
N SER A 3 -0.62 11.13 -28.16
CA SER A 3 -0.07 10.25 -27.14
C SER A 3 -1.22 9.50 -26.46
N HIS A 4 -1.45 8.26 -26.86
CA HIS A 4 -2.29 7.33 -26.12
C HIS A 4 -1.63 7.04 -24.77
N THR A 5 -2.13 7.66 -23.70
CA THR A 5 -1.85 7.20 -22.34
C THR A 5 -2.69 5.94 -22.10
N THR A 6 -2.10 4.76 -22.31
CA THR A 6 -2.65 3.54 -21.74
C THR A 6 -2.77 3.75 -20.22
N PRO A 7 -3.93 3.56 -19.59
CA PRO A 7 -3.98 3.45 -18.15
C PRO A 7 -3.15 2.22 -17.81
N GLU A 8 -1.95 2.43 -17.26
CA GLU A 8 -1.20 1.34 -16.62
C GLU A 8 -2.17 0.70 -15.64
N LYS A 9 -2.55 -0.55 -15.94
CA LYS A 9 -3.28 -1.43 -15.04
C LYS A 9 -2.62 -1.26 -13.66
N PRO A 10 -3.33 -0.79 -12.60
CA PRO A 10 -2.67 -0.52 -11.33
C PRO A 10 -2.00 -1.82 -10.90
N PRO A 11 -0.67 -1.85 -10.76
CA PRO A 11 -0.01 -3.04 -10.24
C PRO A 11 -0.39 -3.16 -8.77
N SER A 12 -0.39 -4.39 -8.26
CA SER A 12 -0.81 -4.83 -6.93
C SER A 12 -2.32 -5.05 -6.77
N LYS A 13 -2.66 -6.18 -6.14
CA LYS A 13 -3.89 -6.25 -5.34
C LYS A 13 -3.85 -5.02 -4.43
N ASN A 14 -4.71 -4.06 -4.73
CA ASN A 14 -4.58 -2.69 -4.23
C ASN A 14 -4.43 -2.74 -2.70
N LEU A 15 -3.34 -2.18 -2.13
CA LEU A 15 -3.14 -2.09 -0.68
C LEU A 15 -4.38 -1.52 0.02
N ALA A 16 -5.09 -0.60 -0.66
CA ALA A 16 -6.37 -0.07 -0.21
C ALA A 16 -7.45 -1.16 -0.06
N SER A 17 -7.52 -2.12 -0.97
CA SER A 17 -8.43 -3.27 -0.90
C SER A 17 -8.06 -4.22 0.23
N ILE A 18 -6.75 -4.47 0.44
CA ILE A 18 -6.27 -5.30 1.56
C ILE A 18 -6.60 -4.61 2.89
N ALA A 19 -6.34 -3.31 3.00
CA ALA A 19 -6.71 -2.51 4.17
C ALA A 19 -8.23 -2.50 4.41
N ALA A 20 -9.04 -2.27 3.37
CA ALA A 20 -10.49 -2.29 3.48
C ALA A 20 -11.03 -3.66 3.92
N LYS A 21 -10.44 -4.74 3.41
CA LYS A 21 -10.74 -6.12 3.83
C LYS A 21 -10.37 -6.33 5.30
N GLY A 22 -9.18 -5.91 5.72
CA GLY A 22 -8.71 -6.00 7.10
C GLY A 22 -9.60 -5.27 8.10
N LEU A 23 -10.08 -4.09 7.73
CA LEU A 23 -10.99 -3.29 8.56
C LEU A 23 -12.35 -3.97 8.77
N ARG A 24 -12.85 -4.70 7.77
CA ARG A 24 -14.16 -5.39 7.85
C ARG A 24 -14.04 -6.79 8.45
N HIS A 25 -12.99 -7.52 8.08
CA HIS A 25 -12.79 -8.93 8.41
C HIS A 25 -11.30 -9.19 8.70
N PRO A 26 -10.80 -8.80 9.88
CA PRO A 26 -9.37 -8.91 10.21
C PRO A 26 -8.87 -10.35 10.16
N ALA A 27 -9.69 -11.33 10.58
CA ALA A 27 -9.35 -12.76 10.53
C ALA A 27 -9.25 -13.33 9.10
N SER A 28 -9.68 -12.59 8.07
CA SER A 28 -9.61 -13.02 6.67
C SER A 28 -8.30 -12.61 5.98
N LEU A 29 -7.44 -11.84 6.66
CA LEU A 29 -6.15 -11.44 6.13
C LEU A 29 -5.14 -12.59 6.25
N THR A 30 -4.35 -12.78 5.21
CA THR A 30 -3.19 -13.68 5.29
C THR A 30 -2.02 -13.00 5.98
N GLU A 31 -1.06 -13.80 6.46
CA GLU A 31 0.17 -13.26 7.05
C GLU A 31 0.94 -12.37 6.07
N GLU A 32 0.93 -12.70 4.76
CA GLU A 32 1.58 -11.89 3.73
C GLU A 32 0.89 -10.54 3.55
N GLU A 33 -0.45 -10.52 3.53
CA GLU A 33 -1.25 -9.29 3.47
C GLU A 33 -0.97 -8.36 4.67
N ILE A 34 -0.80 -8.93 5.86
CA ILE A 34 -0.45 -8.20 7.08
C ILE A 34 0.98 -7.64 6.99
N LYS A 35 1.95 -8.47 6.58
CA LYS A 35 3.34 -8.05 6.38
C LYS A 35 3.44 -6.90 5.38
N GLU A 36 2.68 -6.95 4.30
CA GLU A 36 2.66 -5.91 3.28
C GLU A 36 2.14 -4.57 3.83
N LEU A 37 1.02 -4.60 4.58
CA LEU A 37 0.46 -3.41 5.23
C LEU A 37 1.43 -2.81 6.26
N CYS A 38 1.96 -3.64 7.17
CA CYS A 38 2.89 -3.17 8.20
C CYS A 38 4.20 -2.65 7.61
N GLY A 39 4.76 -3.35 6.61
CA GLY A 39 5.97 -2.92 5.92
C GLY A 39 5.80 -1.55 5.27
N ARG A 40 4.61 -1.24 4.73
CA ARG A 40 4.31 0.07 4.16
C ARG A 40 4.26 1.16 5.23
N VAL A 41 3.59 0.93 6.36
CA VAL A 41 3.50 1.91 7.47
C VAL A 41 4.89 2.25 8.01
N LEU A 42 5.70 1.25 8.31
CA LEU A 42 7.07 1.44 8.82
C LEU A 42 7.95 2.20 7.81
N SER A 43 7.81 1.91 6.52
CA SER A 43 8.55 2.61 5.46
C SER A 43 8.17 4.08 5.34
N GLU A 44 6.88 4.41 5.46
CA GLU A 44 6.41 5.80 5.42
C GLU A 44 6.75 6.57 6.70
N GLU A 45 6.73 5.91 7.86
CA GLU A 45 7.19 6.50 9.13
C GLU A 45 8.68 6.84 9.07
N ASN A 46 9.52 5.93 8.56
CA ASN A 46 10.95 6.19 8.40
C ASN A 46 11.22 7.41 7.50
N LYS A 47 10.46 7.58 6.40
CA LYS A 47 10.58 8.77 5.54
C LYS A 47 10.22 10.06 6.26
N ARG A 48 9.20 10.06 7.12
CA ARG A 48 8.83 11.25 7.91
C ARG A 48 9.92 11.62 8.89
N THR A 49 10.42 10.66 9.66
CA THR A 49 11.49 10.89 10.64
C THR A 49 12.74 11.50 10.00
N HIS A 50 13.09 11.06 8.79
CA HIS A 50 14.22 11.62 8.05
C HIS A 50 13.93 12.97 7.37
N HIS A 51 12.67 13.31 7.11
CA HIS A 51 12.28 14.61 6.56
C HIS A 51 12.17 15.69 7.64
N ASP A 52 11.78 15.34 8.87
CA ASP A 52 11.69 16.27 10.01
C ASP A 52 13.08 16.60 10.63
N HIS A 53 14.15 15.93 10.22
CA HIS A 53 15.52 16.15 10.69
C HIS A 53 16.46 16.81 9.65
N ALA A 54 15.94 17.24 8.50
CA ALA A 54 16.68 17.92 7.43
C ALA A 54 16.28 19.40 7.34
#